data_AF-A0A8D8GB65-F1
#
_entry.id   AF-A0A8D8GB65-F1
#
_cell.length_a   1.000
_cell.length_b   1.000
_cell.length_c   1.000
_cell.angle_alpha   90.00
_cell.angle_beta   90.00
_cell.angle_gamma   90.00
#
_symmetry.space_group_name_H-M   'P 1'
#
loop_
_entity.id
_entity.type
_entity.pdbx_description
1 polymer ?
#
loop_
_entity_poly.entity_id
_entity_poly.type
_entity_poly.pdbx_seq_one_letter_code
_entity_poly.pdbx_strand_id
1 'polypeptide(L)'
;YRNTITAQFNGHSHLTEFAMFYDSQKPTEPIGVAWNGGSLTPHSFHNPNYHVAMLESGKFSVSTLETYTIDLGKANKDSSKVPNWELSSNMTGEFKLKDLSLKSLDELVQRMTKSEALVQQYWRYAVKKGPRSLSELSGECKVALLCGIVSTHGKNKAKCEGLLKGTNWSQGTGICAL
;
A
#
# COMPACT_ATOMS: atom_id res chain seq x y z
N TYR A 1 8.45 20.61 8.71
CA TYR A 1 9.10 19.56 9.54
C TYR A 1 9.53 18.32 8.76
N ARG A 2 9.80 18.41 7.43
CA ARG A 2 10.17 17.24 6.61
C ARG A 2 11.48 16.54 7.03
N ASN A 3 12.37 17.27 7.70
CA ASN A 3 13.62 16.74 8.23
C ASN A 3 13.50 16.22 9.68
N THR A 4 12.32 16.30 10.28
CA THR A 4 12.05 15.91 11.68
C THR A 4 11.11 14.72 11.76
N ILE A 5 10.07 14.69 10.91
CA ILE A 5 9.10 13.60 10.85
C ILE A 5 9.65 12.51 9.93
N THR A 6 9.95 11.34 10.48
CA THR A 6 10.59 10.23 9.75
C THR A 6 9.59 9.23 9.17
N ALA A 7 8.43 9.08 9.81
CA ALA A 7 7.30 8.28 9.35
C ALA A 7 6.01 8.69 10.09
N GLN A 8 4.86 8.40 9.49
CA GLN A 8 3.54 8.52 10.11
C GLN A 8 2.85 7.15 10.09
N PHE A 9 2.02 6.84 11.10
CA PHE A 9 1.31 5.57 11.21
C PHE A 9 -0.18 5.83 11.45
N ASN A 10 -1.02 5.29 10.57
CA ASN A 10 -2.46 5.56 10.49
C ASN A 10 -3.27 4.25 10.42
N GLY A 11 -4.60 4.39 10.35
CA GLY A 11 -5.55 3.30 10.20
C GLY A 11 -6.79 3.75 9.41
N HIS A 12 -7.97 3.36 9.89
CA HIS A 12 -9.30 3.76 9.37
C HIS A 12 -9.72 3.16 8.02
N SER A 13 -8.90 3.17 6.98
CA SER A 13 -9.31 2.63 5.66
C SER A 13 -9.47 1.11 5.64
N HIS A 14 -8.95 0.43 6.67
CA HIS A 14 -8.86 -1.04 6.80
C HIS A 14 -7.96 -1.72 5.76
N LEU A 15 -7.40 -0.97 4.81
CA LEU A 15 -6.44 -1.47 3.84
C LEU A 15 -5.02 -1.37 4.39
N THR A 16 -4.19 -2.33 4.02
CA THR A 16 -2.75 -2.22 4.21
C THR A 16 -2.18 -1.37 3.07
N GLU A 17 -1.74 -0.15 3.37
CA GLU A 17 -1.33 0.78 2.33
C GLU A 17 -0.29 1.78 2.84
N PHE A 18 0.27 2.57 1.93
CA PHE A 18 1.08 3.72 2.29
C PHE A 18 0.71 4.92 1.42
N ALA A 19 0.94 6.11 1.97
CA ALA A 19 0.73 7.38 1.28
C ALA A 19 2.02 8.18 1.29
N MET A 20 2.42 8.65 0.10
CA MET A 20 3.60 9.46 -0.14
C MET A 20 3.25 10.95 -0.06
N PHE A 21 4.12 11.71 0.58
CA PHE A 21 4.04 13.17 0.64
C PHE A 21 5.14 13.74 -0.24
N TYR A 22 4.80 14.77 -1.02
CA TYR A 22 5.71 15.42 -1.95
C TYR A 22 5.84 16.92 -1.63
N ASP A 23 6.97 17.50 -1.99
CA ASP A 23 7.20 18.93 -1.81
C ASP A 23 6.23 19.74 -2.68
N SER A 24 5.56 20.72 -2.07
CA SER A 24 4.57 21.57 -2.76
C SER A 24 5.17 22.41 -3.89
N GLN A 25 6.44 22.77 -3.80
CA GLN A 25 7.15 23.56 -4.81
C GLN A 25 7.91 22.66 -5.80
N LYS A 26 8.27 21.44 -5.38
CA LYS A 26 8.94 20.43 -6.20
C LYS A 26 8.19 19.09 -6.13
N PRO A 27 7.09 18.91 -6.91
CA PRO A 27 6.24 17.73 -6.81
C PRO A 27 6.91 16.38 -7.15
N THR A 28 8.14 16.41 -7.66
CA THR A 28 8.99 15.23 -7.90
C THR A 28 9.80 14.80 -6.68
N GLU A 29 9.90 15.62 -5.64
CA GLU A 29 10.68 15.36 -4.42
C GLU A 29 9.77 14.74 -3.34
N PRO A 30 9.93 13.44 -3.00
CA PRO A 30 9.21 12.85 -1.90
C PRO A 30 9.81 13.33 -0.57
N ILE A 31 8.96 13.77 0.35
CA ILE A 31 9.33 14.41 1.62
C ILE A 31 8.77 13.71 2.86
N GLY A 32 7.97 12.67 2.70
CA GLY A 32 7.44 11.90 3.81
C GLY A 32 6.60 10.70 3.36
N VAL A 33 6.31 9.81 4.31
CA VAL A 33 5.46 8.64 4.13
C VAL A 33 4.55 8.46 5.33
N ALA A 34 3.31 8.04 5.08
CA ALA A 34 2.40 7.51 6.08
C ALA A 34 2.08 6.05 5.78
N TRP A 35 2.20 5.18 6.77
CA TRP A 35 1.86 3.76 6.72
C TRP A 35 0.48 3.55 7.31
N ASN A 36 -0.37 2.80 6.63
CA ASN A 36 -1.67 2.40 7.14
C ASN A 36 -1.62 0.93 7.52
N GLY A 37 -1.92 0.65 8.79
CA GLY A 37 -1.79 -0.68 9.37
C GLY A 37 -2.87 -1.69 8.97
N GLY A 38 -3.83 -1.33 8.12
CA GLY A 38 -4.95 -2.21 7.82
C GLY A 38 -5.91 -2.36 8.99
N SER A 39 -6.37 -3.59 9.26
CA SER A 39 -7.37 -3.85 10.29
C SER A 39 -7.42 -5.30 10.74
N LEU A 40 -7.74 -5.49 12.02
CA LEU A 40 -8.14 -6.79 12.57
C LEU A 40 -9.52 -7.23 12.04
N THR A 41 -10.43 -6.30 11.79
CA THR A 41 -11.72 -6.66 11.20
C THR A 41 -11.54 -7.15 9.77
N PRO A 42 -12.25 -8.22 9.35
CA PRO A 42 -12.28 -8.65 7.97
C PRO A 42 -13.22 -7.80 7.08
N HIS A 43 -13.87 -6.77 7.64
CA HIS A 43 -14.78 -5.90 6.90
C HIS A 43 -14.04 -5.03 5.86
N SER A 44 -14.46 -4.93 4.60
CA SER A 44 -15.43 -5.77 3.87
C SER A 44 -14.68 -6.71 2.94
N PHE A 45 -14.48 -7.97 3.36
CA PHE A 45 -13.83 -9.04 2.57
C PHE A 45 -12.31 -8.95 2.45
N HIS A 46 -11.66 -8.53 3.54
CA HIS A 46 -10.21 -8.62 3.71
C HIS A 46 -9.88 -9.68 4.78
N ASN A 47 -8.66 -10.21 4.80
CA ASN A 47 -8.22 -10.98 5.96
C ASN A 47 -7.86 -10.04 7.14
N PRO A 48 -7.99 -10.48 8.40
CA PRO A 48 -7.43 -9.78 9.56
C PRO A 48 -5.91 -9.66 9.45
N ASN A 49 -5.35 -8.49 9.77
CA ASN A 49 -3.88 -8.33 9.87
C ASN A 49 -3.43 -7.55 11.12
N TYR A 50 -2.15 -7.67 11.43
CA TYR A 50 -1.39 -6.65 12.17
C TYR A 50 -0.04 -6.41 11.47
N HIS A 51 0.62 -5.31 11.81
CA HIS A 51 1.98 -5.01 11.34
C HIS A 51 2.99 -4.97 12.46
N VAL A 52 4.23 -5.33 12.13
CA VAL A 52 5.41 -5.09 12.96
C VAL A 52 6.33 -4.17 12.17
N ALA A 53 6.52 -2.95 12.68
CA ALA A 53 7.44 -1.97 12.10
C ALA A 53 8.71 -1.88 12.95
N MET A 54 9.85 -2.17 12.34
CA MET A 54 11.16 -1.98 12.97
C MET A 54 11.71 -0.61 12.59
N LEU A 55 12.22 0.12 13.58
CA LEU A 55 12.81 1.44 13.38
C LEU A 55 14.32 1.38 13.52
N GLU A 56 15.03 2.10 12.65
CA GLU A 56 16.48 2.25 12.75
C GLU A 56 16.84 3.11 13.98
N SER A 57 17.67 2.56 14.87
CA SER A 57 18.11 3.26 16.07
C SER A 57 18.81 4.57 15.72
N GLY A 58 18.44 5.65 16.40
CA GLY A 58 19.00 7.00 16.20
C GLY A 58 18.49 7.74 14.96
N LYS A 59 17.88 7.07 13.98
CA LYS A 59 17.28 7.70 12.79
C LYS A 59 15.76 7.68 12.79
N PHE A 60 15.14 6.73 13.50
CA PHE A 60 13.68 6.53 13.57
C PHE A 60 13.00 6.32 12.20
N SER A 61 13.77 6.03 11.15
CA SER A 61 13.26 5.59 9.85
C SER A 61 12.81 4.13 9.95
N VAL A 62 11.74 3.78 9.23
CA VAL A 62 11.27 2.39 9.17
C VAL A 62 12.27 1.56 8.38
N SER A 63 12.92 0.60 9.02
CA SER A 63 13.89 -0.31 8.39
C SER A 63 13.23 -1.60 7.90
N THR A 64 12.13 -2.01 8.53
CA THR A 64 11.38 -3.21 8.15
C THR A 64 9.90 -3.02 8.45
N LEU A 65 9.04 -3.51 7.56
CA LEU A 65 7.59 -3.53 7.73
C LEU A 65 7.07 -4.92 7.38
N GLU A 66 6.71 -5.67 8.41
CA GLU A 66 6.14 -7.00 8.30
C GLU A 66 4.63 -6.94 8.50
N THR A 67 3.92 -7.79 7.77
CA THR A 67 2.47 -7.95 7.85
C THR A 67 2.17 -9.39 8.21
N TYR A 68 1.41 -9.59 9.27
CA TYR A 68 0.92 -10.89 9.68
C TYR A 68 -0.57 -10.96 9.44
N THR A 69 -1.05 -12.07 8.89
CA THR A 69 -2.46 -12.24 8.52
C THR A 69 -3.00 -13.59 9.01
N ILE A 70 -4.31 -13.70 9.13
CA ILE A 70 -5.01 -14.99 9.19
C ILE A 70 -5.70 -15.20 7.84
N ASP A 71 -5.39 -16.30 7.16
CA ASP A 71 -6.19 -16.75 6.02
C ASP A 71 -7.53 -17.33 6.52
N LEU A 72 -8.58 -16.52 6.49
CA LEU A 72 -9.90 -16.94 6.96
C LEU A 72 -10.48 -18.08 6.13
N GLY A 73 -10.14 -18.17 4.84
CA GLY A 73 -10.57 -19.26 3.97
C GLY A 73 -9.97 -20.61 4.39
N LYS A 74 -8.76 -20.60 4.94
CA LYS A 74 -8.14 -21.79 5.56
C LYS A 74 -8.63 -22.03 6.98
N ALA A 75 -8.63 -20.99 7.83
CA ALA A 75 -8.98 -21.11 9.24
C ALA A 75 -10.41 -21.64 9.45
N ASN A 76 -11.36 -21.21 8.59
CA ASN A 76 -12.75 -21.63 8.71
C ASN A 76 -13.03 -23.06 8.23
N LYS A 77 -12.04 -23.79 7.66
CA LYS A 77 -12.22 -25.19 7.26
C LYS A 77 -12.31 -26.15 8.44
N ASP A 78 -11.76 -25.77 9.59
CA ASP A 78 -11.69 -26.61 10.79
C ASP A 78 -11.82 -25.73 12.04
N SER A 79 -13.06 -25.57 12.52
CA SER A 79 -13.38 -24.74 13.69
C SER A 79 -12.82 -25.27 15.01
N SER A 80 -12.27 -26.50 15.03
CA SER A 80 -11.60 -27.05 16.21
C SER A 80 -10.17 -26.52 16.40
N LYS A 81 -9.59 -25.91 15.37
CA LYS A 81 -8.22 -25.38 15.40
C LYS A 81 -8.21 -23.88 15.68
N VAL A 82 -7.24 -23.48 16.50
CA VAL A 82 -6.94 -22.06 16.71
C VAL A 82 -6.35 -21.49 15.41
N PRO A 83 -6.85 -20.36 14.90
CA PRO A 83 -6.28 -19.73 13.71
C PRO A 83 -4.82 -19.29 13.95
N ASN A 84 -3.94 -19.62 12.99
CA ASN A 84 -2.55 -19.22 13.03
C ASN A 84 -2.35 -17.87 12.34
N TRP A 85 -1.61 -16.97 13.00
CA TRP A 85 -1.11 -15.75 12.39
C TRP A 85 0.19 -16.05 11.66
N GLU A 86 0.22 -15.83 10.35
CA GLU A 86 1.37 -16.13 9.51
C GLU A 86 1.94 -14.84 8.92
N LEU A 87 3.27 -14.79 8.77
CA LEU A 87 3.93 -13.70 8.03
C LEU A 87 3.45 -13.73 6.58
N SER A 88 2.61 -12.77 6.21
CA SER A 88 2.01 -12.70 4.89
C SER A 88 2.85 -11.90 3.91
N SER A 89 3.58 -10.91 4.39
CA SER A 89 4.42 -10.02 3.59
C SER A 89 5.50 -9.36 4.44
N ASN A 90 6.68 -9.21 3.86
CA ASN A 90 7.66 -8.20 4.23
C ASN A 90 7.74 -7.21 3.05
N MET A 91 7.54 -5.92 3.30
CA MET A 91 7.38 -4.90 2.25
C MET A 91 8.55 -4.86 1.25
N THR A 92 9.80 -4.99 1.71
CA THR A 92 10.96 -4.97 0.80
C THR A 92 11.02 -6.24 -0.04
N GLY A 93 10.73 -7.40 0.55
CA GLY A 93 10.69 -8.68 -0.15
C GLY A 93 9.56 -8.78 -1.17
N GLU A 94 8.33 -8.41 -0.78
CA GLU A 94 7.14 -8.48 -1.63
C GLU A 94 7.29 -7.59 -2.88
N PHE A 95 7.83 -6.38 -2.74
CA PHE A 95 7.95 -5.42 -3.85
C PHE A 95 9.36 -5.29 -4.45
N LYS A 96 10.30 -6.13 -4.00
CA LYS A 96 11.72 -6.12 -4.42
C LYS A 96 12.35 -4.74 -4.25
N LEU A 97 12.17 -4.14 -3.08
CA LEU A 97 12.76 -2.85 -2.73
C LEU A 97 14.13 -3.08 -2.08
N LYS A 98 15.06 -2.18 -2.35
CA LYS A 98 16.36 -2.17 -1.68
C LYS A 98 16.21 -1.85 -0.19
N ASP A 99 15.36 -0.88 0.12
CA ASP A 99 15.05 -0.39 1.47
C ASP A 99 13.66 0.28 1.45
N LEU A 100 13.24 0.81 2.61
CA LEU A 100 11.99 1.57 2.75
C LEU A 100 12.21 3.09 2.76
N SER A 101 13.28 3.56 2.13
CA SER A 101 13.49 4.99 1.94
C SER A 101 12.41 5.61 1.04
N LEU A 102 12.17 6.91 1.20
CA LEU A 102 11.25 7.66 0.35
C LEU A 102 11.56 7.51 -1.14
N LYS A 103 12.84 7.40 -1.49
CA LYS A 103 13.29 7.18 -2.87
C LYS A 103 12.85 5.80 -3.39
N SER A 104 13.11 4.74 -2.64
CA SER A 104 12.70 3.39 -3.05
C SER A 104 11.19 3.20 -3.11
N LEU A 105 10.44 3.89 -2.25
CA LEU A 105 8.98 3.93 -2.32
C LEU A 105 8.46 4.71 -3.53
N ASP A 106 9.06 5.85 -3.86
CA ASP A 106 8.72 6.59 -5.08
C ASP A 106 9.05 5.76 -6.33
N GLU A 107 10.20 5.09 -6.37
CA GLU A 107 10.58 4.17 -7.45
C GLU A 107 9.57 3.02 -7.61
N LEU A 108 9.03 2.49 -6.50
CA LEU A 108 7.94 1.51 -6.54
C LEU A 108 6.71 2.08 -7.25
N VAL A 109 6.28 3.29 -6.88
CA VAL A 109 5.14 3.97 -7.50
C VAL A 109 5.40 4.23 -8.99
N GLN A 110 6.61 4.65 -9.37
CA GLN A 110 6.99 4.81 -10.78
C GLN A 110 6.94 3.48 -11.53
N ARG A 111 7.44 2.38 -10.95
CA ARG A 111 7.36 1.03 -11.55
C ARG A 111 5.91 0.58 -11.77
N MET A 112 5.00 0.93 -10.86
CA MET A 112 3.57 0.61 -11.00
C MET A 112 2.93 1.28 -12.23
N THR A 113 3.39 2.48 -12.61
CA THR A 113 2.94 3.13 -13.87
C THR A 113 3.28 2.32 -15.13
N LYS A 114 4.24 1.40 -15.01
CA LYS A 114 4.74 0.58 -16.13
C LYS A 114 4.29 -0.88 -16.06
N SER A 115 3.57 -1.29 -15.02
CA SER A 115 3.24 -2.69 -14.78
C SER A 115 1.91 -2.86 -14.04
N GLU A 116 0.86 -3.26 -14.77
CA GLU A 116 -0.43 -3.60 -14.17
C GLU A 116 -0.33 -4.76 -13.17
N ALA A 117 0.55 -5.72 -13.46
CA ALA A 117 0.78 -6.86 -12.57
C ALA A 117 1.30 -6.41 -11.20
N LEU A 118 2.13 -5.35 -11.15
CA LEU A 118 2.63 -4.78 -9.91
C LEU A 118 1.54 -4.00 -9.15
N VAL A 119 0.64 -3.31 -9.87
CA VAL A 119 -0.54 -2.67 -9.26
C VAL A 119 -1.46 -3.72 -8.66
N GLN A 120 -1.73 -4.80 -9.40
CA GLN A 120 -2.54 -5.92 -8.92
C GLN A 120 -1.87 -6.62 -7.72
N GLN A 121 -0.54 -6.76 -7.74
CA GLN A 121 0.20 -7.28 -6.58
C GLN A 121 0.02 -6.39 -5.36
N TYR A 122 0.10 -5.07 -5.52
CA TYR A 122 -0.16 -4.12 -4.44
C TYR A 122 -1.60 -4.19 -3.94
N TRP A 123 -2.58 -4.38 -4.82
CA TRP A 123 -3.96 -4.64 -4.41
C TRP A 123 -4.08 -5.88 -3.54
N ARG A 124 -3.50 -7.02 -3.97
CA ARG A 124 -3.53 -8.26 -3.17
C ARG A 124 -2.90 -8.06 -1.79
N TYR A 125 -1.81 -7.30 -1.71
CA TYR A 125 -1.20 -6.88 -0.45
C TYR A 125 -2.16 -6.02 0.38
N ALA A 126 -2.78 -5.01 -0.22
CA ALA A 126 -3.66 -4.06 0.46
C ALA A 126 -4.92 -4.69 1.06
N VAL A 127 -5.50 -5.67 0.38
CA VAL A 127 -6.63 -6.47 0.90
C VAL A 127 -6.20 -7.70 1.67
N LYS A 128 -4.93 -7.77 2.06
CA LYS A 128 -4.38 -8.77 2.99
C LYS A 128 -4.53 -10.21 2.48
N LYS A 129 -4.45 -10.38 1.16
CA LYS A 129 -4.64 -11.65 0.43
C LYS A 129 -6.00 -12.31 0.77
N GLY A 130 -6.99 -11.49 1.12
CA GLY A 130 -8.37 -11.92 1.41
C GLY A 130 -9.22 -12.09 0.14
N PRO A 131 -10.53 -12.40 0.26
CA PRO A 131 -11.38 -12.70 -0.89
C PRO A 131 -11.41 -11.64 -1.99
N ARG A 132 -11.30 -10.34 -1.65
CA ARG A 132 -11.18 -9.24 -2.63
C ARG A 132 -9.95 -9.33 -3.55
N SER A 133 -8.96 -10.12 -3.17
CA SER A 133 -7.72 -10.29 -3.92
C SER A 133 -7.85 -11.25 -5.10
N LEU A 134 -8.99 -11.97 -5.21
CA LEU A 134 -9.23 -13.00 -6.23
C LEU A 134 -9.61 -12.42 -7.59
N SER A 135 -10.18 -11.23 -7.62
CA SER A 135 -10.59 -10.55 -8.85
C SER A 135 -9.50 -9.58 -9.32
N GLU A 136 -9.29 -9.54 -10.64
CA GLU A 136 -8.44 -8.54 -11.27
C GLU A 136 -9.10 -7.16 -11.19
N LEU A 137 -8.32 -6.14 -10.86
CA LEU A 137 -8.80 -4.76 -10.86
C LEU A 137 -9.01 -4.26 -12.30
N SER A 138 -10.11 -3.53 -12.49
CA SER A 138 -10.32 -2.76 -13.71
C SER A 138 -9.28 -1.64 -13.85
N GLY A 139 -9.15 -1.09 -15.06
CA GLY A 139 -8.21 0.01 -15.33
C GLY A 139 -8.45 1.21 -14.40
N GLU A 140 -9.71 1.63 -14.25
CA GLU A 140 -10.07 2.75 -13.38
C GLU A 140 -9.77 2.48 -11.90
N CYS A 141 -9.88 1.22 -11.46
CA CYS A 141 -9.53 0.84 -10.09
C CYS A 141 -8.04 0.80 -9.83
N LYS A 142 -7.24 0.40 -10.84
CA LYS A 142 -5.79 0.52 -10.79
C LYS A 142 -5.38 1.99 -10.68
N VAL A 143 -6.00 2.87 -11.46
CA VAL A 143 -5.79 4.32 -11.37
C VAL A 143 -6.13 4.85 -9.98
N ALA A 144 -7.30 4.49 -9.44
CA ALA A 144 -7.72 4.92 -8.10
C ALA A 144 -6.71 4.49 -7.03
N LEU A 145 -6.22 3.25 -7.10
CA LEU A 145 -5.22 2.71 -6.17
C LEU A 145 -3.89 3.47 -6.25
N LEU A 146 -3.35 3.71 -7.46
CA LEU A 146 -2.13 4.52 -7.64
C LEU A 146 -2.31 5.96 -7.16
N CYS A 147 -3.42 6.60 -7.52
CA CYS A 147 -3.71 7.96 -7.07
C CYS A 147 -3.82 8.03 -5.55
N GLY A 148 -4.39 7.02 -4.89
CA GLY A 148 -4.48 6.94 -3.43
C GLY A 148 -3.13 7.03 -2.74
N ILE A 149 -2.08 6.43 -3.33
CA ILE A 149 -0.72 6.48 -2.77
C ILE A 149 -0.16 7.92 -2.80
N VAL A 150 -0.46 8.71 -3.84
CA VAL A 150 0.21 10.02 -4.03
C VAL A 150 -0.68 11.24 -3.75
N SER A 151 -1.97 11.03 -3.47
CA SER A 151 -2.95 12.10 -3.28
C SER A 151 -3.24 12.36 -1.80
N THR A 152 -2.23 12.86 -1.08
CA THR A 152 -2.32 13.18 0.36
C THR A 152 -2.96 14.54 0.65
N HIS A 153 -3.15 15.37 -0.36
CA HIS A 153 -3.85 16.64 -0.27
C HIS A 153 -5.14 16.56 -1.10
N GLY A 154 -6.28 16.40 -0.42
CA GLY A 154 -7.55 16.00 -1.05
C GLY A 154 -8.08 16.87 -2.21
N LYS A 155 -7.63 18.12 -2.35
CA LYS A 155 -7.98 19.00 -3.48
C LYS A 155 -6.94 19.05 -4.59
N ASN A 156 -5.72 18.60 -4.34
CA ASN A 156 -4.61 18.71 -5.28
C ASN A 156 -4.44 17.41 -6.07
N LYS A 157 -4.93 17.41 -7.31
CA LYS A 157 -4.82 16.26 -8.22
C LYS A 157 -3.55 16.26 -9.07
N ALA A 158 -2.77 17.35 -9.07
CA ALA A 158 -1.67 17.56 -9.99
C ALA A 158 -0.61 16.45 -9.93
N LYS A 159 -0.34 15.92 -8.72
CA LYS A 159 0.62 14.83 -8.55
C LYS A 159 0.13 13.54 -9.22
N CYS A 160 -1.13 13.14 -9.00
CA CYS A 160 -1.62 11.94 -9.67
C CYS A 160 -1.75 12.15 -11.18
N GLU A 161 -2.27 13.30 -11.64
CA GLU A 161 -2.37 13.61 -13.07
C GLU A 161 -1.00 13.54 -13.77
N GLY A 162 0.05 14.07 -13.12
CA GLY A 162 1.42 13.95 -13.60
C GLY A 162 1.91 12.50 -13.66
N LEU A 163 1.62 11.70 -12.62
CA LEU A 163 1.96 10.28 -12.57
C LEU A 163 1.27 9.49 -13.70
N LEU A 164 -0.02 9.76 -13.93
CA LEU A 164 -0.83 9.04 -14.91
C LEU A 164 -0.38 9.29 -16.36
N LYS A 165 0.19 10.45 -16.67
CA LYS A 165 0.83 10.70 -17.99
C LYS A 165 1.97 9.74 -18.28
N GLY A 166 2.63 9.22 -17.24
CA GLY A 166 3.68 8.23 -17.35
C GLY A 166 3.17 6.80 -17.52
N THR A 167 1.87 6.56 -17.49
CA THR A 167 1.31 5.20 -17.51
C THR A 167 1.34 4.58 -18.90
N ASN A 168 1.70 3.30 -19.02
CA ASN A 168 1.73 2.57 -20.31
C ASN A 168 0.65 1.47 -20.44
N TRP A 169 -0.31 1.45 -19.52
CA TRP A 169 -1.45 0.53 -19.51
C TRP A 169 -2.79 1.29 -19.52
N SER A 170 -3.88 0.57 -19.80
CA SER A 170 -5.21 1.18 -20.00
C SER A 170 -5.83 1.65 -18.68
N GLN A 171 -6.06 2.96 -18.58
CA GLN A 171 -6.54 3.63 -17.36
C GLN A 171 -8.04 3.44 -17.07
N GLY A 172 -8.81 2.88 -18.02
CA GLY A 172 -10.26 2.80 -17.89
C GLY A 172 -10.95 4.16 -17.88
N THR A 173 -12.28 4.17 -17.95
CA THR A 173 -13.11 5.40 -17.93
C THR A 173 -14.30 5.29 -16.96
N GLY A 174 -14.39 4.18 -16.23
CA GLY A 174 -15.48 3.91 -15.29
C GLY A 174 -15.29 4.56 -13.91
N ILE A 175 -16.26 4.34 -13.03
CA ILE A 175 -16.15 4.66 -11.61
C ILE A 175 -15.64 3.41 -10.89
N CYS A 176 -14.54 3.55 -10.16
CA CYS A 176 -14.07 2.46 -9.31
C CYS A 176 -14.81 2.42 -7.96
N ALA A 177 -15.21 1.23 -7.54
CA ALA A 177 -15.64 0.93 -6.18
C ALA A 177 -14.68 -0.10 -5.56
N LEU A 178 -13.69 0.38 -4.78
CA LEU A 178 -12.70 -0.47 -4.08
C LEU A 178 -13.26 -1.08 -2.78
#